data_AF-A0AAW1WVV3-F1
#
_entry.id   AF-A0AAW1WVV3-F1
#
_cell.length_a   1.000
_cell.length_b   1.000
_cell.length_c   1.000
_cell.angle_alpha   90.00
_cell.angle_beta   90.00
_cell.angle_gamma   90.00
#
_symmetry.space_group_name_H-M   'P 1'
#
loop_
_entity.id
_entity.type
_entity.pdbx_description
1 polymer ?
#
loop_
_entity_poly.entity_id
_entity_poly.type
_entity_poly.pdbx_seq_one_letter_code
_entity_poly.pdbx_strand_id
1 'polypeptide(L)'
;MASDMSGQQYNINADTMAGEISSVLGAKKLILVTNVAKILEDRDYPSSLVKQIDIKGVKKIMDDGKIDGEMIPKVLTDEGAGIMIIS
;
A
#
# COMPACT_ATOMS: atom_id res chain seq x y z
N MET A 1 14.93 -4.08 -8.43
CA MET A 1 16.31 -4.29 -7.93
C MET A 1 16.95 -2.92 -7.78
N ALA A 2 17.67 -2.65 -6.70
CA ALA A 2 18.38 -1.39 -6.48
C ALA A 2 19.87 -1.67 -6.25
N SER A 3 20.73 -0.66 -6.45
CA SER A 3 22.16 -0.75 -6.17
C SER A 3 22.58 0.40 -5.27
N ASP A 4 23.47 0.13 -4.31
CA ASP A 4 24.16 1.21 -3.60
C ASP A 4 25.31 1.79 -4.45
N MET A 5 26.02 2.77 -3.87
CA MET A 5 27.15 3.45 -4.51
C MET A 5 28.38 2.55 -4.74
N SER A 6 28.44 1.38 -4.09
CA SER A 6 29.50 0.39 -4.26
C SER A 6 29.20 -0.65 -5.35
N GLY A 7 27.98 -0.63 -5.89
CA GLY A 7 27.52 -1.63 -6.87
C GLY A 7 26.84 -2.86 -6.24
N GLN A 8 26.66 -2.87 -4.91
CA GLN A 8 25.97 -3.97 -4.22
C GLN A 8 24.48 -3.92 -4.55
N GLN A 9 23.95 -5.04 -5.03
CA GLN A 9 22.54 -5.18 -5.37
C GLN A 9 21.69 -5.52 -4.15
N TYR A 10 20.51 -4.91 -4.08
CA TYR A 10 19.48 -5.14 -3.07
C TYR A 10 18.16 -5.52 -3.71
N ASN A 11 17.50 -6.51 -3.10
CA ASN A 11 16.15 -6.90 -3.46
C ASN A 11 15.15 -6.09 -2.62
N ILE A 12 14.76 -4.94 -3.14
CA ILE A 12 13.76 -4.07 -2.52
C ILE A 12 12.37 -4.47 -3.00
N ASN A 13 11.41 -4.50 -2.08
CA ASN A 13 10.00 -4.74 -2.39
C ASN A 13 9.47 -3.68 -3.37
N ALA A 14 8.70 -4.11 -4.37
CA ALA A 14 8.19 -3.23 -5.43
C ALA A 14 7.15 -2.22 -4.93
N ASP A 15 6.31 -2.60 -3.97
CA ASP A 15 5.35 -1.69 -3.34
C ASP A 15 6.09 -0.59 -2.57
N THR A 16 7.15 -0.98 -1.84
CA THR A 16 8.01 -0.03 -1.11
C THR A 16 8.68 0.98 -2.06
N MET A 17 9.18 0.49 -3.20
CA MET A 17 9.76 1.35 -4.22
C MET A 17 8.71 2.29 -4.85
N ALA A 18 7.49 1.79 -5.09
CA ALA A 18 6.43 2.57 -5.74
C ALA A 18 5.90 3.70 -4.84
N GLY A 19 5.69 3.45 -3.55
CA GLY A 19 5.25 4.50 -2.63
C GLY A 19 6.30 5.59 -2.43
N GLU A 20 7.59 5.23 -2.38
CA GLU A 20 8.66 6.23 -2.27
C GLU A 20 8.77 7.10 -3.54
N ILE A 21 8.69 6.51 -4.72
CA ILE A 21 8.63 7.25 -5.99
C ILE A 21 7.40 8.16 -6.02
N SER A 22 6.24 7.66 -5.60
CA SER A 22 4.98 8.40 -5.53
C SER A 22 5.09 9.62 -4.61
N SER A 23 5.72 9.44 -3.44
CA SER A 23 5.99 10.49 -2.46
C SER A 23 6.90 11.58 -3.01
N VAL A 24 8.05 11.20 -3.61
CA VAL A 24 9.01 12.14 -4.21
C VAL A 24 8.39 12.92 -5.36
N LEU A 25 7.51 12.28 -6.15
CA LEU A 25 6.82 12.93 -7.27
C LEU A 25 5.60 13.75 -6.85
N GLY A 26 5.20 13.72 -5.57
CA GLY A 26 3.97 14.36 -5.08
C GLY A 26 2.72 13.84 -5.80
N ALA A 27 2.70 12.54 -6.14
CA ALA A 27 1.63 11.97 -6.91
C ALA A 27 0.32 12.00 -6.13
N LYS A 28 -0.78 12.36 -6.81
CA LYS A 28 -2.11 12.44 -6.17
C LYS A 28 -2.74 11.08 -5.92
N LYS A 29 -2.28 10.03 -6.61
CA LYS A 29 -2.83 8.68 -6.56
C LYS A 29 -1.73 7.65 -6.79
N LEU A 30 -1.74 6.60 -5.97
CA LEU A 30 -0.98 5.38 -6.18
C LEU A 30 -1.96 4.24 -6.49
N ILE A 31 -1.74 3.54 -7.61
CA ILE A 31 -2.56 2.38 -8.02
C ILE A 31 -1.70 1.14 -7.87
N LEU A 32 -2.09 0.24 -6.98
CA LEU A 32 -1.42 -1.05 -6.78
C LEU A 32 -2.31 -2.15 -7.36
N VAL A 33 -1.82 -2.81 -8.41
CA VAL A 33 -2.48 -3.98 -9.00
C VAL A 33 -2.00 -5.22 -8.26
N THR A 34 -2.90 -5.94 -7.59
CA THR A 34 -2.54 -7.12 -6.80
C THR A 34 -3.45 -8.30 -7.12
N ASN A 35 -2.86 -9.51 -7.13
CA ASN A 35 -3.58 -10.75 -7.42
C ASN A 35 -4.15 -11.38 -6.13
N VAL A 36 -3.78 -10.83 -4.98
CA VAL A 36 -4.14 -11.27 -3.63
C VAL A 36 -4.42 -10.04 -2.77
N ALA A 37 -5.44 -10.16 -1.92
CA ALA A 37 -5.93 -9.21 -0.91
C ALA A 37 -7.10 -8.28 -1.31
N LYS A 38 -8.20 -8.49 -0.58
CA LYS A 38 -9.35 -7.59 -0.46
C LYS A 38 -9.20 -6.89 0.90
N ILE A 39 -9.13 -5.56 0.94
CA ILE A 39 -9.44 -4.87 2.20
C ILE A 39 -10.96 -4.93 2.35
N LEU A 40 -11.43 -5.60 3.39
CA LEU A 40 -12.84 -5.63 3.76
C LEU A 40 -13.05 -4.71 4.95
N GLU A 41 -14.04 -3.84 4.88
CA GLU A 41 -14.47 -3.05 6.04
C GLU A 41 -15.07 -3.95 7.13
N ASP A 42 -15.64 -5.08 6.71
CA ASP A 42 -16.15 -6.16 7.56
C ASP A 42 -15.74 -7.53 6.99
N ARG A 43 -14.96 -8.29 7.76
CA ARG A 43 -14.48 -9.62 7.36
C ARG A 43 -15.61 -10.62 7.13
N ASP A 44 -16.73 -10.47 7.82
CA ASP A 44 -17.89 -11.36 7.70
C ASP A 44 -18.77 -11.00 6.50
N TYR A 45 -18.52 -9.84 5.88
CA TYR A 45 -19.29 -9.35 4.74
C TYR A 45 -18.40 -9.16 3.51
N PRO A 46 -18.28 -10.16 2.61
CA PRO A 46 -17.41 -10.11 1.42
C PRO A 46 -17.69 -8.95 0.46
N SER A 47 -18.89 -8.37 0.52
CA SER A 47 -19.31 -7.19 -0.23
C SER A 47 -18.80 -5.87 0.35
N SER A 48 -18.18 -5.88 1.54
CA SER A 48 -17.57 -4.71 2.19
C SER A 48 -16.20 -4.34 1.60
N LEU A 49 -15.96 -4.69 0.33
CA LEU A 49 -14.70 -4.44 -0.35
C LEU A 49 -14.40 -2.93 -0.43
N VAL A 50 -13.30 -2.53 0.18
CA VAL A 50 -12.76 -1.19 0.11
C VAL A 50 -12.03 -1.03 -1.22
N LYS A 51 -12.61 -0.24 -2.13
CA LYS A 51 -12.04 0.06 -3.46
C LYS A 51 -11.01 1.19 -3.44
N GLN A 52 -11.11 2.06 -2.44
CA GLN A 52 -10.29 3.25 -2.31
C GLN A 52 -10.19 3.61 -0.84
N ILE A 53 -9.00 4.01 -0.41
CA ILE A 53 -8.75 4.41 0.97
C ILE A 53 -7.75 5.57 1.01
N ASP A 54 -7.95 6.48 1.95
CA ASP A 54 -7.00 7.55 2.23
C ASP A 54 -6.08 7.16 3.40
N ILE A 55 -5.00 7.90 3.61
CA ILE A 55 -4.01 7.61 4.67
C ILE A 55 -4.68 7.47 6.06
N LYS A 56 -5.73 8.24 6.34
CA LYS A 56 -6.46 8.16 7.61
C LYS A 56 -7.23 6.84 7.74
N GLY A 57 -7.94 6.44 6.69
CA GLY A 57 -8.64 5.16 6.64
C GLY A 57 -7.69 3.99 6.79
N VAL A 58 -6.51 4.05 6.16
CA VAL A 58 -5.46 3.04 6.29
C VAL A 58 -5.06 2.85 7.74
N LYS A 59 -4.71 3.95 8.43
CA LYS A 59 -4.34 3.91 9.86
C LYS A 59 -5.45 3.29 10.70
N LYS A 60 -6.70 3.69 10.45
CA LYS A 60 -7.86 3.14 11.16
C LYS A 60 -8.02 1.62 10.95
N ILE A 61 -7.89 1.12 9.72
CA ILE A 61 -8.04 -0.32 9.43
C ILE A 61 -6.87 -1.13 10.02
N MET A 62 -5.68 -0.54 10.10
CA MET A 62 -4.54 -1.14 10.79
C MET A 62 -4.79 -1.24 12.30
N ASP A 63 -5.25 -0.15 12.92
CA ASP A 63 -5.59 -0.10 14.35
C ASP A 63 -6.73 -1.07 14.70
N ASP A 64 -7.71 -1.20 13.80
CA ASP A 64 -8.86 -2.12 13.94
C ASP A 64 -8.47 -3.60 13.69
N GLY A 65 -7.22 -3.90 13.29
CA GLY A 65 -6.74 -5.27 13.02
C GLY A 65 -7.41 -5.93 11.81
N LYS A 66 -8.05 -5.13 10.94
CA LYS A 66 -8.83 -5.61 9.79
C LYS A 66 -7.99 -5.84 8.53
N ILE A 67 -6.73 -5.43 8.55
CA ILE A 67 -5.78 -5.65 7.46
C ILE A 67 -5.15 -7.04 7.55
N ASP A 68 -4.94 -7.69 6.40
CA ASP A 68 -4.16 -8.92 6.35
C ASP A 68 -2.66 -8.61 6.46
N GLY A 69 -1.87 -9.51 7.06
CA GLY A 69 -0.45 -9.25 7.35
C GLY A 69 0.37 -8.93 6.10
N GLU A 70 0.02 -9.52 4.97
CA GLU A 70 0.66 -9.25 3.67
C GLU A 70 0.35 -7.86 3.11
N MET A 71 -0.71 -7.21 3.58
CA MET A 71 -1.11 -5.87 3.11
C MET A 71 -0.44 -4.74 3.88
N ILE A 72 -0.01 -4.96 5.12
CA ILE A 72 0.66 -3.96 5.97
C ILE A 72 1.82 -3.24 5.24
N PRO A 73 2.76 -3.93 4.55
CA PRO A 73 3.87 -3.28 3.88
C PRO A 73 3.41 -2.40 2.71
N LYS A 74 2.33 -2.79 2.02
CA LYS A 74 1.79 -2.06 0.86
C LYS A 74 1.24 -0.71 1.29
N VAL A 75 0.46 -0.68 2.36
CA VAL A 75 -0.25 0.53 2.79
C VAL A 75 0.63 1.49 3.58
N LEU A 76 1.65 0.97 4.28
CA LEU A 76 2.64 1.79 4.98
C LEU A 76 3.59 2.55 4.04
N THR A 77 3.70 2.14 2.78
CA THR A 77 4.59 2.84 1.84
C THR A 77 4.00 4.17 1.35
N ASP A 78 2.69 4.40 1.49
CA ASP A 78 2.02 5.55 0.90
C ASP A 78 1.79 6.70 1.91
N GLU A 79 2.85 7.20 2.55
CA GLU A 79 2.73 8.46 3.32
C GLU A 79 2.66 9.71 2.40
N GLY A 80 2.96 9.54 1.11
CA GLY A 80 3.09 10.63 0.13
C GLY A 80 1.92 10.82 -0.83
N ALA A 81 1.19 9.77 -1.25
CA ALA A 81 0.01 9.95 -2.10
C ALA A 81 -1.26 10.09 -1.25
N GLY A 82 -2.11 11.04 -1.63
CA GLY A 82 -3.33 11.31 -0.86
C GLY A 82 -4.38 10.19 -0.90
N ILE A 83 -4.24 9.22 -1.82
CA ILE A 83 -5.25 8.20 -2.12
C ILE A 83 -4.58 6.93 -2.68
N MET A 84 -4.82 5.80 -2.02
CA MET A 84 -4.50 4.46 -2.54
C MET A 84 -5.74 3.83 -3.17
N ILE A 85 -5.59 3.34 -4.41
CA ILE A 85 -6.62 2.54 -5.10
C ILE A 85 -6.16 1.09 -5.12
N ILE A 86 -7.02 0.20 -4.63
CA ILE A 86 -6.79 -1.24 -4.57
C ILE A 86 -7.73 -1.86 -5.60
N SER A 87 -7.17 -2.36 -6.71
CA SER A 87 -7.91 -3.01 -7.80
C SER A 87 -7.70 -4.52 -7.81
#